data_AF-A0A352D9A6-F1
#
_entry.id   AF-A0A352D9A6-F1
#
_cell.length_a   1.000
_cell.length_b   1.000
_cell.length_c   1.000
_cell.angle_alpha   90.00
_cell.angle_beta   90.00
_cell.angle_gamma   90.00
#
_symmetry.space_group_name_H-M   'P 1'
#
loop_
_entity.id
_entity.type
_entity.pdbx_description
1 polymer ?
#
loop_
_entity_poly.entity_id
_entity_poly.type
_entity_poly.pdbx_seq_one_letter_code
_entity_poly.pdbx_strand_id
1 'polypeptide(L)'
;MTSCKTTKPASPSWKPVNNSASPQICFFQKLKNHQAFLWLPVFLLTACSGARMTSPAIRRHYSEGEVMKYKLTLNYTQNGQPAYVSISHAVITVKKTADNIFYESVQWTHQEKDGAETSLSPESRNVRQLVSLDPAFKLSIPDLSKIIPFIEPITDTLTFYADLQLAIRRGMRLEAGQRLYVSHGKPNSWAGGSTLVGRDCIDFELTISDVDKEHNCAYLRVRHLPPPGGCGEPPAAWMKKPVSDTPNNWYQVTKTGETAYTAAAAKEIFDDEIKISLTDGRILSASQTNPVIGEQRLCRDAALTDCEKPEKFTIERSLFFSPDAD
;
A
#
# COMPACT_ATOMS: atom_id res chain seq x y z
N MET A 1 28.60 -16.85 -23.73
CA MET A 1 27.62 -17.82 -24.28
C MET A 1 27.68 -19.09 -23.44
N THR A 2 26.80 -19.21 -22.46
CA THR A 2 26.58 -20.48 -21.74
C THR A 2 25.16 -20.44 -21.19
N SER A 3 24.33 -21.32 -21.75
CA SER A 3 22.90 -21.45 -21.50
C SER A 3 22.66 -22.32 -20.26
N CYS A 4 21.83 -21.87 -19.33
CA CYS A 4 21.23 -22.71 -18.29
C CYS A 4 19.73 -22.85 -18.56
N LYS A 5 19.32 -24.06 -18.93
CA LYS A 5 17.93 -24.50 -19.10
C LYS A 5 17.28 -24.64 -17.72
N THR A 6 16.12 -24.03 -17.54
CA THR A 6 15.24 -24.21 -16.38
C THR A 6 14.25 -25.35 -16.64
N THR A 7 14.22 -26.32 -15.73
CA THR A 7 13.22 -27.38 -15.66
C THR A 7 12.07 -26.94 -14.74
N LYS A 8 10.82 -27.02 -15.23
CA LYS A 8 9.59 -26.83 -14.44
C LYS A 8 9.35 -28.02 -13.50
N PRO A 9 8.97 -27.82 -12.23
CA PRO A 9 8.33 -28.87 -11.44
C PRO A 9 6.81 -28.90 -11.67
N ALA A 10 6.27 -30.10 -11.71
CA ALA A 10 4.86 -30.40 -11.82
C ALA A 10 4.08 -30.10 -10.53
N SER A 11 2.82 -29.70 -10.70
CA SER A 11 1.83 -29.40 -9.66
C SER A 11 1.26 -30.68 -9.01
N PRO A 12 1.11 -30.75 -7.68
CA PRO A 12 0.40 -31.86 -7.03
C PRO A 12 -1.12 -31.59 -6.95
N SER A 13 -1.88 -32.58 -7.37
CA SER A 13 -3.34 -32.66 -7.23
C SER A 13 -3.75 -32.92 -5.78
N TRP A 14 -4.63 -32.08 -5.23
CA TRP A 14 -5.25 -32.27 -3.92
C TRP A 14 -6.57 -33.04 -4.04
N LYS A 15 -6.73 -34.10 -3.24
CA LYS A 15 -8.02 -34.74 -2.92
C LYS A 15 -8.36 -34.48 -1.44
N PRO A 16 -9.64 -34.26 -1.07
CA PRO A 16 -10.01 -33.97 0.30
C PRO A 16 -10.12 -35.26 1.13
N VAL A 17 -9.60 -35.21 2.36
CA VAL A 17 -9.80 -36.23 3.39
C VAL A 17 -10.76 -35.67 4.43
N ASN A 18 -11.95 -36.27 4.50
CA ASN A 18 -12.85 -36.14 5.65
C ASN A 18 -12.32 -37.02 6.78
N ASN A 19 -12.28 -36.50 8.01
CA ASN A 19 -12.40 -37.35 9.21
C ASN A 19 -12.94 -36.54 10.40
N SER A 20 -14.18 -36.88 10.74
CA SER A 20 -14.81 -36.66 12.04
C SER A 20 -14.32 -37.71 13.04
N ALA A 21 -14.00 -37.29 14.27
CA ALA A 21 -14.39 -37.92 15.54
C ALA A 21 -13.32 -37.75 16.64
N SER A 22 -13.76 -37.22 17.76
CA SER A 22 -13.31 -37.50 19.14
C SER A 22 -14.58 -37.93 19.91
N PRO A 23 -14.54 -38.35 21.19
CA PRO A 23 -13.44 -38.74 22.08
C PRO A 23 -13.72 -40.10 22.78
N GLN A 24 -12.74 -40.74 23.42
CA GLN A 24 -13.02 -41.58 24.61
C GLN A 24 -11.86 -41.60 25.61
N ILE A 25 -12.24 -41.39 26.87
CA ILE A 25 -11.47 -41.56 28.11
C ILE A 25 -11.69 -43.00 28.59
N CYS A 26 -10.65 -43.68 29.10
CA CYS A 26 -10.81 -44.81 30.02
C CYS A 26 -9.64 -44.89 31.02
N PHE A 27 -10.02 -45.04 32.29
CA PHE A 27 -9.21 -45.34 33.48
C PHE A 27 -9.07 -46.88 33.62
N PHE A 28 -7.92 -47.40 34.06
CA PHE A 28 -7.80 -48.30 35.24
C PHE A 28 -6.35 -48.73 35.54
N GLN A 29 -6.10 -48.92 36.83
CA GLN A 29 -4.87 -49.34 37.53
C GLN A 29 -4.37 -50.75 37.15
N LYS A 30 -3.04 -50.98 37.26
CA LYS A 30 -2.45 -51.88 38.29
C LYS A 30 -0.92 -51.82 38.34
N LEU A 31 -0.43 -51.71 39.59
CA LEU A 31 0.96 -51.84 40.02
C LEU A 31 1.54 -53.24 39.75
N LYS A 32 2.86 -53.32 39.51
CA LYS A 32 3.73 -54.32 40.15
C LYS A 32 5.20 -53.87 40.17
N ASN A 33 5.76 -53.95 41.37
CA ASN A 33 7.15 -53.77 41.76
C ASN A 33 8.13 -54.54 40.87
N HIS A 34 9.22 -53.89 40.47
CA HIS A 34 10.56 -54.47 40.57
C HIS A 34 11.58 -53.34 40.78
N GLN A 35 12.34 -53.46 41.87
CA GLN A 35 13.48 -52.60 42.17
C GLN A 35 14.61 -52.92 41.18
N ALA A 36 15.01 -51.94 40.39
CA ALA A 36 16.28 -51.92 39.68
C ALA A 36 16.94 -50.57 39.97
N PHE A 37 18.02 -50.61 40.77
CA PHE A 37 18.91 -49.49 41.00
C PHE A 37 19.65 -49.19 39.69
N LEU A 38 19.13 -48.24 38.92
CA LEU A 38 19.80 -47.64 37.76
C LEU A 38 20.32 -46.27 38.18
N TRP A 39 21.65 -46.14 38.16
CA TRP A 39 22.35 -44.85 38.19
C TRP A 39 21.89 -44.02 36.99
N LEU A 40 20.98 -43.07 37.20
CA LEU A 40 20.66 -42.03 36.23
C LEU A 40 21.76 -40.95 36.31
N PRO A 41 22.47 -40.64 35.21
CA PRO A 41 23.19 -39.39 35.15
C PRO A 41 22.16 -38.27 35.21
N VAL A 42 22.29 -37.42 36.24
CA VAL A 42 21.57 -36.15 36.32
C VAL A 42 22.08 -35.29 35.16
N PHE A 43 21.44 -35.40 34.00
CA PHE A 43 21.54 -34.39 32.95
C PHE A 43 20.84 -33.15 33.51
N LEU A 44 21.64 -32.20 34.00
CA LEU A 44 21.21 -30.81 34.09
C LEU A 44 20.81 -30.39 32.67
N LEU A 45 19.51 -30.44 32.41
CA LEU A 45 18.89 -29.68 31.34
C LEU A 45 19.09 -28.22 31.70
N THR A 46 20.22 -27.67 31.28
CA THR A 46 20.41 -26.23 31.19
C THR A 46 19.35 -25.76 30.20
N ALA A 47 18.19 -25.36 30.71
CA ALA A 47 17.21 -24.63 29.93
C ALA A 47 17.91 -23.34 29.50
N CYS A 48 18.47 -23.36 28.29
CA CYS A 48 18.80 -22.14 27.58
C CYS A 48 17.49 -21.37 27.48
N SER A 49 17.28 -20.46 28.43
CA SER A 49 16.35 -19.36 28.31
C SER A 49 16.91 -18.50 27.20
N GLY A 50 16.67 -18.91 25.95
CA GLY A 50 16.85 -18.06 24.81
C GLY A 50 15.97 -16.86 25.05
N ALA A 51 16.58 -15.75 25.46
CA ALA A 51 15.91 -14.47 25.49
C ALA A 51 15.28 -14.30 24.11
N ARG A 52 13.94 -14.35 24.04
CA ARG A 52 13.21 -13.94 22.84
C ARG A 52 13.60 -12.47 22.66
N MET A 53 14.59 -12.22 21.81
CA MET A 53 14.89 -10.88 21.35
C MET A 53 13.61 -10.39 20.70
N THR A 54 12.92 -9.46 21.37
CA THR A 54 11.69 -8.91 20.84
C THR A 54 12.06 -8.10 19.59
N SER A 55 11.44 -8.41 18.46
CA SER A 55 11.68 -7.69 17.21
C SER A 55 11.55 -6.18 17.42
N PRO A 56 12.42 -5.35 16.82
CA PRO A 56 12.36 -3.90 16.99
C PRO A 56 11.04 -3.36 16.42
N ALA A 57 10.54 -2.28 17.01
CA ALA A 57 9.42 -1.53 16.43
C ALA A 57 9.86 -0.90 15.10
N ILE A 58 8.94 -0.73 14.16
CA ILE A 58 9.21 0.07 12.97
C ILE A 58 9.38 1.52 13.41
N ARG A 59 10.53 2.13 13.11
CA ARG A 59 10.80 3.53 13.45
C ARG A 59 11.83 4.15 12.52
N ARG A 60 11.56 5.36 12.06
CA ARG A 60 12.53 6.20 11.36
C ARG A 60 13.45 6.94 12.35
N HIS A 61 14.76 6.82 12.14
CA HIS A 61 15.81 7.50 12.89
C HIS A 61 16.37 8.67 12.06
N TYR A 62 15.74 9.84 12.22
CA TYR A 62 16.05 11.03 11.45
C TYR A 62 17.41 11.65 11.79
N SER A 63 18.08 12.14 10.74
CA SER A 63 19.22 13.05 10.86
C SER A 63 18.86 14.39 10.21
N GLU A 64 18.85 15.48 10.99
CA GLU A 64 18.52 16.80 10.47
C GLU A 64 19.51 17.22 9.38
N GLY A 65 19.01 17.74 8.27
CA GLY A 65 19.83 18.10 7.10
C GLY A 65 20.22 16.93 6.21
N GLU A 66 19.82 15.68 6.51
CA GLU A 66 19.98 14.55 5.60
C GLU A 66 19.29 14.87 4.25
N VAL A 67 20.01 14.61 3.15
CA VAL A 67 19.52 14.80 1.78
C VAL A 67 19.46 13.45 1.08
N MET A 68 18.33 13.19 0.44
CA MET A 68 18.10 12.01 -0.38
C MET A 68 17.58 12.42 -1.75
N LYS A 69 17.91 11.66 -2.79
CA LYS A 69 17.36 11.83 -4.13
C LYS A 69 16.55 10.59 -4.49
N TYR A 70 15.36 10.81 -5.02
CA TYR A 70 14.45 9.75 -5.41
C TYR A 70 13.88 9.99 -6.79
N LYS A 71 13.52 8.90 -7.45
CA LYS A 71 12.79 8.87 -8.70
C LYS A 71 11.50 8.09 -8.51
N LEU A 72 10.40 8.59 -9.04
CA LEU A 72 9.14 7.88 -9.17
C LEU A 72 8.86 7.62 -10.65
N THR A 73 8.66 6.35 -11.01
CA THR A 73 8.19 5.95 -12.34
C THR A 73 6.75 5.44 -12.22
N LEU A 74 5.86 5.94 -13.06
CA LEU A 74 4.48 5.48 -13.23
C LEU A 74 4.28 4.93 -14.64
N ASN A 75 3.85 3.68 -14.74
CA ASN A 75 3.30 3.11 -15.97
C ASN A 75 1.78 3.06 -15.85
N TYR A 76 1.07 3.74 -16.76
CA TYR A 76 -0.38 3.77 -16.78
C TYR A 76 -0.91 2.99 -17.98
N THR A 77 -1.83 2.06 -17.72
CA THR A 77 -2.49 1.24 -18.73
C THR A 77 -4.00 1.39 -18.60
N GLN A 78 -4.70 1.51 -19.73
CA GLN A 78 -6.15 1.59 -19.79
C GLN A 78 -6.69 0.54 -20.75
N ASN A 79 -7.67 -0.25 -20.31
CA ASN A 79 -8.28 -1.33 -21.11
C ASN A 79 -7.23 -2.30 -21.70
N GLY A 80 -6.17 -2.57 -20.93
CA GLY A 80 -5.06 -3.43 -21.34
C GLY A 80 -4.11 -2.82 -22.37
N GLN A 81 -4.25 -1.54 -22.71
CA GLN A 81 -3.35 -0.81 -23.61
C GLN A 81 -2.51 0.20 -22.84
N PRO A 82 -1.19 0.28 -23.08
CA PRO A 82 -0.35 1.33 -22.51
C PRO A 82 -0.93 2.71 -22.88
N ALA A 83 -1.12 3.58 -21.89
CA ALA A 83 -1.63 4.93 -22.12
C ALA A 83 -0.50 5.96 -22.03
N TYR A 84 0.30 5.93 -20.95
CA TYR A 84 1.48 6.78 -20.80
C TYR A 84 2.44 6.25 -19.74
N VAL A 85 3.67 6.75 -19.79
CA VAL A 85 4.67 6.62 -18.73
C VAL A 85 5.03 8.01 -18.21
N SER A 86 5.12 8.17 -16.89
CA SER A 86 5.67 9.39 -16.28
C SER A 86 6.84 9.05 -15.37
N ILE A 87 7.87 9.89 -15.41
CA ILE A 87 9.04 9.81 -14.53
C ILE A 87 9.21 11.16 -13.84
N SER A 88 9.28 11.15 -12.52
CA SER A 88 9.43 12.35 -11.70
C SER A 88 10.62 12.21 -10.75
N HIS A 89 11.39 13.28 -10.59
CA HIS A 89 12.58 13.30 -9.73
C HIS A 89 12.34 14.20 -8.54
N ALA A 90 12.85 13.78 -7.38
CA ALA A 90 12.69 14.47 -6.12
C ALA A 90 14.01 14.60 -5.38
N VAL A 91 14.21 15.76 -4.75
CA VAL A 91 15.20 15.98 -3.70
C VAL A 91 14.45 16.10 -2.38
N ILE A 92 14.84 15.30 -1.40
CA ILE A 92 14.23 15.24 -0.08
C ILE A 92 15.23 15.76 0.94
N THR A 93 14.81 16.67 1.80
CA THR A 93 15.64 17.18 2.90
C THR A 93 14.94 17.01 4.25
N VAL A 94 15.61 16.39 5.22
CA VAL A 94 15.09 16.23 6.58
C VAL A 94 15.18 17.55 7.35
N LYS A 95 14.07 17.94 7.97
CA LYS A 95 13.90 19.17 8.78
C LYS A 95 13.14 18.86 10.07
N LYS A 96 13.02 19.87 10.95
CA LYS A 96 12.22 19.82 12.17
C LYS A 96 11.20 20.94 12.23
N THR A 97 10.04 20.67 12.81
CA THR A 97 9.08 21.70 13.21
C THR A 97 9.60 22.43 14.46
N ALA A 98 8.93 23.54 14.83
CA ALA A 98 9.21 24.23 16.09
C ALA A 98 9.02 23.33 17.33
N ASP A 99 8.16 22.32 17.23
CA ASP A 99 7.89 21.32 18.28
C ASP A 99 8.88 20.13 18.26
N ASN A 100 10.00 20.25 17.55
CA ASN A 100 11.02 19.20 17.37
C ASN A 100 10.52 17.91 16.71
N ILE A 101 9.42 17.96 15.95
CA ILE A 101 8.95 16.82 15.16
C ILE A 101 9.69 16.81 13.83
N PHE A 102 10.30 15.68 13.49
CA PHE A 102 10.99 15.53 12.23
C PHE A 102 10.02 15.37 11.06
N TYR A 103 10.40 15.94 9.92
CA TYR A 103 9.71 15.76 8.66
C TYR A 103 10.68 15.83 7.48
N GLU A 104 10.23 15.34 6.35
CA GLU A 104 10.94 15.29 5.08
C GLU A 104 10.28 16.30 4.14
N SER A 105 11.05 17.30 3.73
CA SER A 105 10.65 18.31 2.77
C SER A 105 10.99 17.82 1.37
N VAL A 106 10.02 17.28 0.65
CA VAL A 106 10.15 16.76 -0.71
C VAL A 106 9.99 17.91 -1.70
N GLN A 107 11.02 18.13 -2.52
CA GLN A 107 10.97 19.00 -3.68
C GLN A 107 11.00 18.15 -4.95
N TRP A 108 9.91 18.16 -5.70
CA TRP A 108 9.91 17.62 -7.05
C TRP A 108 10.63 18.60 -7.99
N THR A 109 11.66 18.12 -8.68
CA THR A 109 12.60 18.96 -9.45
C THR A 109 12.41 18.83 -10.95
N HIS A 110 11.97 17.66 -11.41
CA HIS A 110 11.79 17.35 -12.82
C HIS A 110 10.64 16.36 -13.01
N GLN A 111 9.97 16.45 -14.15
CA GLN A 111 8.98 15.47 -14.58
C GLN A 111 8.98 15.37 -16.11
N GLU A 112 8.91 14.14 -16.58
CA GLU A 112 8.65 13.80 -17.96
C GLU A 112 7.39 12.92 -18.08
N LYS A 113 6.75 13.03 -19.24
CA LYS A 113 5.63 12.20 -19.65
C LYS A 113 5.86 11.75 -21.08
N ASP A 114 5.90 10.44 -21.29
CA ASP A 114 6.22 9.80 -22.58
C ASP A 114 7.54 10.30 -23.20
N GLY A 115 8.54 10.52 -22.35
CA GLY A 115 9.87 11.04 -22.72
C GLY A 115 9.91 12.54 -23.07
N ALA A 116 8.79 13.25 -22.94
CA ALA A 116 8.74 14.70 -23.09
C ALA A 116 8.75 15.39 -21.72
N GLU A 117 9.66 16.34 -21.53
CA GLU A 117 9.72 17.14 -20.31
C GLU A 117 8.44 17.97 -20.14
N THR A 118 7.88 17.93 -18.93
CA THR A 118 6.71 18.72 -18.57
C THR A 118 7.13 20.11 -18.13
N SER A 119 6.54 21.15 -18.73
CA SER A 119 6.81 22.54 -18.33
C SER A 119 6.32 22.79 -16.90
N LEU A 120 7.23 23.17 -16.01
CA LEU A 120 6.93 23.49 -14.61
C LEU A 120 6.77 25.00 -14.43
N SER A 121 5.61 25.42 -13.91
CA SER A 121 5.37 26.80 -13.48
C SER A 121 6.27 27.18 -12.29
N PRO A 122 6.48 28.49 -12.02
CA PRO A 122 7.19 28.93 -10.83
C PRO A 122 6.60 28.37 -9.53
N GLU A 123 5.28 28.25 -9.44
CA GLU A 123 4.57 27.67 -8.30
C GLU A 123 4.95 26.20 -8.10
N SER A 124 4.92 25.39 -9.17
CA SER A 124 5.32 23.97 -9.12
C SER A 124 6.76 23.79 -8.68
N ARG A 125 7.70 24.66 -9.09
CA ARG A 125 9.11 24.55 -8.69
C ARG A 125 9.34 24.89 -7.20
N ASN A 126 8.47 25.72 -6.64
CA ASN A 126 8.57 26.20 -5.27
C ASN A 126 7.78 25.35 -4.27
N VAL A 127 6.91 24.45 -4.73
CA VAL A 127 6.15 23.59 -3.83
C VAL A 127 7.08 22.66 -3.05
N ARG A 128 6.73 22.44 -1.79
CA ARG A 128 7.34 21.44 -0.93
C ARG A 128 6.24 20.55 -0.38
N GLN A 129 6.28 19.28 -0.75
CA GLN A 129 5.47 18.27 -0.09
C GLN A 129 6.11 17.93 1.24
N LEU A 130 5.33 17.94 2.31
CA LEU A 130 5.80 17.62 3.65
C LEU A 130 5.29 16.24 4.04
N VAL A 131 6.21 15.31 4.26
CA VAL A 131 5.90 13.94 4.70
C VAL A 131 6.76 13.58 5.90
N SER A 132 6.37 12.54 6.64
CA SER A 132 7.15 12.05 7.76
C SER A 132 6.72 10.63 8.09
N LEU A 133 7.59 9.88 8.74
CA LEU A 133 7.36 8.58 9.37
C LEU A 133 7.33 8.72 10.89
N ASP A 134 7.52 9.93 11.43
CA ASP A 134 7.23 10.24 12.81
C ASP A 134 5.70 10.17 13.04
N PRO A 135 5.20 9.29 13.92
CA PRO A 135 3.77 9.10 14.11
C PRO A 135 3.07 10.35 14.69
N ALA A 136 3.80 11.29 15.29
CA ALA A 136 3.25 12.56 15.77
C ALA A 136 3.03 13.57 14.62
N PHE A 137 3.69 13.40 13.48
CA PHE A 137 3.51 14.28 12.32
C PHE A 137 2.19 13.97 11.61
N LYS A 138 1.37 15.01 11.41
CA LYS A 138 0.12 14.89 10.67
C LYS A 138 0.39 15.07 9.17
N LEU A 139 0.27 13.96 8.43
CA LEU A 139 0.33 13.97 6.97
C LEU A 139 -0.84 14.80 6.38
N SER A 140 -0.56 15.50 5.29
CA SER A 140 -1.53 16.31 4.57
C SER A 140 -1.19 16.38 3.09
N ILE A 141 -2.21 16.43 2.25
CA ILE A 141 -2.05 16.74 0.82
C ILE A 141 -1.89 18.27 0.69
N PRO A 142 -0.86 18.78 -0.01
CA PRO A 142 -0.73 20.21 -0.28
C PRO A 142 -1.84 20.70 -1.24
N ASP A 143 -1.96 22.01 -1.43
CA ASP A 143 -2.92 22.57 -2.41
C ASP A 143 -2.54 22.14 -3.84
N LEU A 144 -3.26 21.13 -4.35
CA LEU A 144 -3.01 20.52 -5.65
C LEU A 144 -3.40 21.42 -6.83
N SER A 145 -4.24 22.44 -6.61
CA SER A 145 -4.79 23.25 -7.72
C SER A 145 -3.74 24.10 -8.43
N LYS A 146 -2.55 24.24 -7.85
CA LYS A 146 -1.45 25.09 -8.34
C LYS A 146 -0.24 24.30 -8.82
N ILE A 147 -0.28 22.97 -8.73
CA ILE A 147 0.87 22.09 -8.93
C ILE A 147 0.50 20.88 -9.81
N ILE A 148 -0.30 21.15 -10.85
CA ILE A 148 -0.92 20.15 -11.73
C ILE A 148 0.06 19.05 -12.20
N PRO A 149 1.28 19.37 -12.67
CA PRO A 149 2.23 18.33 -13.09
C PRO A 149 2.51 17.30 -11.97
N PHE A 150 2.66 17.78 -10.73
CA PHE A 150 3.09 16.96 -9.61
C PHE A 150 1.96 16.34 -8.78
N ILE A 151 0.70 16.38 -9.25
CA ILE A 151 -0.43 15.77 -8.52
C ILE A 151 -0.18 14.27 -8.28
N GLU A 152 0.16 13.53 -9.33
CA GLU A 152 0.44 12.09 -9.25
C GLU A 152 1.62 11.79 -8.31
N PRO A 153 2.84 12.32 -8.53
CA PRO A 153 3.97 11.98 -7.68
C PRO A 153 3.79 12.37 -6.21
N ILE A 154 3.08 13.49 -5.93
CA ILE A 154 2.77 13.90 -4.56
C ILE A 154 1.83 12.91 -3.90
N THR A 155 0.71 12.57 -4.54
CA THR A 155 -0.30 11.68 -3.96
C THR A 155 0.22 10.26 -3.80
N ASP A 156 0.94 9.75 -4.81
CA ASP A 156 1.54 8.41 -4.80
C ASP A 156 2.62 8.26 -3.71
N THR A 157 3.51 9.25 -3.59
CA THR A 157 4.52 9.22 -2.52
C THR A 157 3.86 9.32 -1.15
N LEU A 158 2.81 10.13 -1.01
CA LEU A 158 2.08 10.25 0.24
C LEU A 158 1.48 8.91 0.70
N THR A 159 1.00 8.08 -0.23
CA THR A 159 0.49 6.74 0.05
C THR A 159 1.51 5.89 0.80
N PHE A 160 2.75 5.79 0.28
CA PHE A 160 3.80 5.01 0.94
C PHE A 160 4.13 5.50 2.36
N TYR A 161 4.15 6.82 2.57
CA TYR A 161 4.36 7.38 3.91
C TYR A 161 3.17 7.15 4.83
N ALA A 162 1.94 7.25 4.33
CA ALA A 162 0.72 7.02 5.10
C ALA A 162 0.63 5.57 5.57
N ASP A 163 0.96 4.63 4.70
CA ASP A 163 0.98 3.19 4.97
C ASP A 163 2.00 2.82 6.04
N LEU A 164 3.22 3.34 5.90
CA LEU A 164 4.26 3.10 6.88
C LEU A 164 3.95 3.79 8.21
N GLN A 165 3.41 5.02 8.21
CA GLN A 165 2.89 5.66 9.42
C GLN A 165 1.76 4.84 10.07
N LEU A 166 0.87 4.23 9.28
CA LEU A 166 -0.21 3.39 9.79
C LEU A 166 0.37 2.17 10.51
N ALA A 167 1.34 1.48 9.90
CA ALA A 167 2.05 0.36 10.53
C ALA A 167 2.70 0.77 11.86
N ILE A 168 3.40 1.90 11.88
CA ILE A 168 4.07 2.46 13.07
C ILE A 168 3.05 2.79 14.16
N ARG A 169 1.98 3.53 13.84
CA ARG A 169 0.94 3.94 14.80
C ARG A 169 0.16 2.76 15.38
N ARG A 170 0.08 1.66 14.65
CA ARG A 170 -0.56 0.42 15.10
C ARG A 170 0.40 -0.52 15.83
N GLY A 171 1.66 -0.11 16.03
CA GLY A 171 2.63 -0.85 16.82
C GLY A 171 3.18 -2.10 16.12
N MET A 172 3.17 -2.14 14.79
CA MET A 172 3.83 -3.22 14.06
C MET A 172 5.33 -3.21 14.33
N ARG A 173 5.92 -4.40 14.34
CA ARG A 173 7.33 -4.67 14.62
C ARG A 173 7.94 -5.29 13.37
N LEU A 174 9.26 -5.20 13.24
CA LEU A 174 9.99 -5.81 12.13
C LEU A 174 10.11 -7.33 12.36
N GLU A 175 8.97 -8.03 12.26
CA GLU A 175 8.82 -9.47 12.47
C GLU A 175 8.17 -10.09 11.24
N ALA A 176 8.94 -10.88 10.48
CA ALA A 176 8.45 -11.54 9.27
C ALA A 176 7.21 -12.39 9.56
N GLY A 177 6.19 -12.25 8.72
CA GLY A 177 4.89 -12.87 8.86
C GLY A 177 3.92 -12.14 9.79
N GLN A 178 4.32 -11.08 10.49
CA GLN A 178 3.38 -10.27 11.29
C GLN A 178 2.35 -9.65 10.36
N ARG A 179 1.07 -9.78 10.72
CA ARG A 179 -0.07 -9.24 9.98
C ARG A 179 -0.93 -8.34 10.84
N LEU A 180 -1.54 -7.35 10.21
CA LEU A 180 -2.51 -6.46 10.83
C LEU A 180 -3.60 -6.13 9.81
N TYR A 181 -4.85 -6.14 10.26
CA TYR A 181 -5.96 -5.59 9.49
C TYR A 181 -6.47 -4.31 10.17
N VAL A 182 -6.65 -3.24 9.40
CA VAL A 182 -7.19 -1.97 9.88
C VAL A 182 -8.45 -1.64 9.09
N SER A 183 -9.60 -1.70 9.76
CA SER A 183 -10.83 -1.15 9.20
C SER A 183 -10.79 0.38 9.30
N HIS A 184 -10.98 1.03 8.15
CA HIS A 184 -11.13 2.47 8.03
C HIS A 184 -12.45 2.81 7.36
N GLY A 185 -12.69 2.28 6.16
CA GLY A 185 -14.00 2.27 5.48
C GLY A 185 -14.67 3.63 5.27
N LYS A 186 -13.94 4.73 5.45
CA LYS A 186 -14.45 6.10 5.32
C LYS A 186 -14.04 6.68 3.96
N PRO A 187 -14.86 7.58 3.38
CA PRO A 187 -14.51 8.23 2.14
C PRO A 187 -13.28 9.13 2.27
N ASN A 188 -12.25 8.91 1.45
CA ASN A 188 -11.22 9.90 1.15
C ASN A 188 -11.58 10.58 -0.17
N SER A 189 -11.30 11.88 -0.29
CA SER A 189 -11.67 12.66 -1.47
C SER A 189 -10.44 13.20 -2.19
N TRP A 190 -10.38 13.01 -3.50
CA TRP A 190 -9.46 13.69 -4.43
C TRP A 190 -10.19 14.59 -5.44
N ALA A 191 -11.48 14.86 -5.22
CA ALA A 191 -12.24 15.77 -6.06
C ALA A 191 -11.54 17.13 -6.22
N GLY A 192 -11.58 17.68 -7.44
CA GLY A 192 -10.90 18.90 -7.83
C GLY A 192 -11.06 19.22 -9.31
N GLY A 193 -11.04 20.51 -9.66
CA GLY A 193 -11.20 20.95 -11.05
C GLY A 193 -12.54 20.50 -11.65
N SER A 194 -12.49 19.74 -12.75
CA SER A 194 -13.67 19.15 -13.39
C SER A 194 -14.23 17.92 -12.66
N THR A 195 -13.47 17.31 -11.75
CA THR A 195 -13.92 16.15 -10.96
C THR A 195 -14.72 16.62 -9.75
N LEU A 196 -16.04 16.50 -9.84
CA LEU A 196 -17.02 16.94 -8.83
C LEU A 196 -17.13 15.94 -7.68
N VAL A 197 -17.04 14.65 -8.01
CA VAL A 197 -16.91 13.57 -7.05
C VAL A 197 -15.68 12.78 -7.46
N GLY A 198 -14.76 12.59 -6.52
CA GLY A 198 -13.64 11.68 -6.65
C GLY A 198 -13.37 11.18 -5.25
N ARG A 199 -13.80 9.95 -4.95
CA ARG A 199 -13.64 9.38 -3.62
C ARG A 199 -13.50 7.87 -3.64
N ASP A 200 -12.73 7.37 -2.68
CA ASP A 200 -12.55 5.96 -2.41
C ASP A 200 -12.80 5.68 -0.93
N CYS A 201 -13.04 4.42 -0.60
CA CYS A 201 -13.01 3.94 0.76
C CYS A 201 -12.19 2.67 0.77
N ILE A 202 -11.29 2.55 1.73
CA ILE A 202 -10.34 1.45 1.79
C ILE A 202 -10.22 0.96 3.22
N ASP A 203 -10.05 -0.34 3.37
CA ASP A 203 -9.49 -0.99 4.55
C ASP A 203 -8.07 -1.45 4.22
N PHE A 204 -7.26 -1.72 5.24
CA PHE A 204 -5.84 -2.04 5.06
C PHE A 204 -5.51 -3.43 5.59
N GLU A 205 -4.82 -4.24 4.79
CA GLU A 205 -4.13 -5.46 5.23
C GLU A 205 -2.62 -5.22 5.13
N LEU A 206 -1.97 -5.13 6.29
CA LEU A 206 -0.53 -4.90 6.41
C LEU A 206 0.17 -6.21 6.77
N THR A 207 1.29 -6.49 6.12
CA THR A 207 2.14 -7.67 6.41
C THR A 207 3.61 -7.29 6.35
N ILE A 208 4.39 -7.61 7.38
CA ILE A 208 5.85 -7.65 7.22
C ILE A 208 6.17 -8.95 6.49
N SER A 209 6.38 -8.88 5.18
CA SER A 209 6.54 -10.06 4.34
C SER A 209 7.89 -10.74 4.57
N ASP A 210 8.94 -9.95 4.84
CA ASP A 210 10.28 -10.45 5.09
C ASP A 210 11.14 -9.47 5.90
N VAL A 211 12.17 -10.00 6.58
CA VAL A 211 13.20 -9.25 7.30
C VAL A 211 14.57 -9.83 6.93
N ASP A 212 15.23 -9.16 6.00
CA ASP A 212 16.50 -9.55 5.43
C ASP A 212 17.65 -8.82 6.13
N LYS A 213 18.26 -9.53 7.10
CA LYS A 213 19.40 -9.00 7.87
C LYS A 213 20.70 -8.95 7.05
N GLU A 214 20.83 -9.77 6.01
CA GLU A 214 22.02 -9.79 5.15
C GLU A 214 22.09 -8.52 4.31
N HIS A 215 20.95 -8.11 3.73
CA HIS A 215 20.83 -6.87 2.96
C HIS A 215 20.34 -5.68 3.80
N ASN A 216 20.26 -5.85 5.11
CA ASN A 216 19.89 -4.82 6.09
C ASN A 216 18.57 -4.09 5.75
N CYS A 217 17.55 -4.87 5.39
CA CYS A 217 16.25 -4.34 5.01
C CYS A 217 15.08 -5.22 5.50
N ALA A 218 13.87 -4.66 5.48
CA ALA A 218 12.62 -5.39 5.68
C ALA A 218 11.62 -4.95 4.62
N TYR A 219 10.59 -5.78 4.42
CA TYR A 219 9.55 -5.53 3.43
C TYR A 219 8.19 -5.45 4.12
N LEU A 220 7.53 -4.31 3.99
CA LEU A 220 6.14 -4.12 4.38
C LEU A 220 5.29 -4.22 3.11
N ARG A 221 4.35 -5.16 3.10
CA ARG A 221 3.27 -5.20 2.12
C ARG A 221 2.02 -4.57 2.69
N VAL A 222 1.37 -3.70 1.93
CA VAL A 222 0.08 -3.11 2.30
C VAL A 222 -0.89 -3.33 1.16
N ARG A 223 -2.01 -3.99 1.45
CA ARG A 223 -3.11 -4.12 0.52
C ARG A 223 -4.24 -3.23 0.96
N HIS A 224 -4.64 -2.32 0.08
CA HIS A 224 -5.81 -1.47 0.27
C HIS A 224 -6.99 -2.18 -0.39
N LEU A 225 -8.01 -2.48 0.41
CA LEU A 225 -9.08 -3.38 0.02
C LEU A 225 -10.43 -2.66 0.08
N PRO A 226 -11.37 -2.98 -0.83
CA PRO A 226 -12.77 -2.59 -0.69
C PRO A 226 -13.29 -3.02 0.70
N PRO A 227 -13.82 -2.08 1.51
CA PRO A 227 -14.46 -2.41 2.77
C PRO A 227 -15.65 -3.36 2.52
N PRO A 228 -15.94 -4.32 3.41
CA PRO A 228 -17.07 -5.24 3.23
C PRO A 228 -18.42 -4.54 3.05
N GLY A 229 -18.58 -3.32 3.58
CA GLY A 229 -19.78 -2.48 3.43
C GLY A 229 -19.78 -1.55 2.22
N GLY A 230 -18.71 -1.53 1.41
CA GLY A 230 -18.52 -0.57 0.31
C GLY A 230 -18.21 0.85 0.77
N CYS A 231 -18.21 1.80 -0.18
CA CYS A 231 -17.83 3.19 0.08
C CYS A 231 -19.01 4.14 0.35
N GLY A 232 -19.76 3.86 1.41
CA GLY A 232 -20.89 4.69 1.84
C GLY A 232 -21.97 4.85 0.76
N GLU A 233 -22.69 5.98 0.79
CA GLU A 233 -23.80 6.24 -0.13
C GLU A 233 -23.31 6.68 -1.52
N PRO A 234 -23.54 5.92 -2.60
CA PRO A 234 -23.07 6.22 -3.94
C PRO A 234 -23.66 7.53 -4.51
N PRO A 235 -23.00 8.19 -5.49
CA PRO A 235 -23.52 9.42 -6.10
C PRO A 235 -24.84 9.25 -6.85
N ALA A 236 -25.14 8.03 -7.32
CA ALA A 236 -26.39 7.71 -8.01
C ALA A 236 -26.86 6.29 -7.68
N ALA A 237 -28.17 6.05 -7.73
CA ALA A 237 -28.76 4.76 -7.39
C ALA A 237 -28.20 3.60 -8.24
N TRP A 238 -27.92 3.83 -9.52
CA TRP A 238 -27.37 2.80 -10.41
C TRP A 238 -25.93 2.39 -10.05
N MET A 239 -25.19 3.26 -9.33
CA MET A 239 -23.82 3.00 -8.87
C MET A 239 -23.75 2.16 -7.59
N LYS A 240 -24.91 1.82 -6.99
CA LYS A 240 -24.99 0.95 -5.80
C LYS A 240 -24.67 -0.50 -6.13
N LYS A 241 -24.99 -0.95 -7.35
CA LYS A 241 -24.74 -2.33 -7.78
C LYS A 241 -23.22 -2.54 -7.92
N PRO A 242 -22.63 -3.53 -7.24
CA PRO A 242 -21.23 -3.90 -7.43
C PRO A 242 -20.92 -4.15 -8.91
N VAL A 243 -19.83 -3.56 -9.40
CA VAL A 243 -19.38 -3.75 -10.79
C VAL A 243 -18.47 -4.98 -10.94
N SER A 244 -18.02 -5.54 -9.82
CA SER A 244 -17.12 -6.69 -9.73
C SER A 244 -17.52 -7.61 -8.55
N ASP A 245 -16.60 -8.47 -8.12
CA ASP A 245 -16.73 -9.46 -7.03
C ASP A 245 -16.84 -8.88 -5.61
N THR A 246 -16.64 -7.57 -5.44
CA THR A 246 -16.68 -6.85 -4.16
C THR A 246 -17.52 -5.58 -4.30
N PRO A 247 -18.04 -5.01 -3.20
CA PRO A 247 -18.72 -3.71 -3.23
C PRO A 247 -17.88 -2.65 -3.90
N ASN A 248 -18.53 -1.72 -4.62
CA ASN A 248 -17.83 -0.57 -5.18
C ASN A 248 -17.23 0.24 -4.05
N ASN A 249 -15.94 0.51 -4.17
CA ASN A 249 -15.20 1.30 -3.20
C ASN A 249 -14.61 2.56 -3.82
N TRP A 250 -14.82 2.80 -5.11
CA TRP A 250 -14.34 3.96 -5.84
C TRP A 250 -15.48 4.58 -6.64
N TYR A 251 -15.58 5.91 -6.60
CA TYR A 251 -16.57 6.68 -7.34
C TYR A 251 -15.97 7.94 -7.93
N GLN A 252 -16.30 8.20 -9.19
CA GLN A 252 -15.93 9.44 -9.86
C GLN A 252 -17.10 10.04 -10.63
N VAL A 253 -17.24 11.36 -10.57
CA VAL A 253 -18.14 12.16 -11.40
C VAL A 253 -17.35 13.36 -11.91
N THR A 254 -17.11 13.39 -13.21
CA THR A 254 -16.35 14.46 -13.87
C THR A 254 -17.27 15.23 -14.80
N LYS A 255 -17.27 16.56 -14.68
CA LYS A 255 -17.95 17.45 -15.61
C LYS A 255 -17.17 17.51 -16.92
N THR A 256 -17.79 17.12 -18.03
CA THR A 256 -17.18 17.07 -19.37
C THR A 256 -17.72 18.12 -20.33
N GLY A 257 -18.79 18.83 -19.93
CA GLY A 257 -19.35 19.99 -20.64
C GLY A 257 -20.27 20.77 -19.71
N GLU A 258 -20.96 21.81 -20.20
CA GLU A 258 -21.86 22.62 -19.35
C GLU A 258 -22.94 21.77 -18.66
N THR A 259 -23.47 20.78 -19.39
CA THR A 259 -24.51 19.85 -18.95
C THR A 259 -24.11 18.38 -19.07
N ALA A 260 -22.86 18.08 -19.44
CA ALA A 260 -22.39 16.71 -19.64
C ALA A 260 -21.47 16.25 -18.49
N TYR A 261 -21.65 14.99 -18.08
CA TYR A 261 -20.92 14.37 -16.98
C TYR A 261 -20.49 12.96 -17.34
N THR A 262 -19.27 12.57 -16.99
CA THR A 262 -18.88 11.15 -16.94
C THR A 262 -18.96 10.70 -15.50
N ALA A 263 -19.81 9.71 -15.21
CA ALA A 263 -19.95 9.12 -13.88
C ALA A 263 -19.50 7.66 -13.91
N ALA A 264 -18.72 7.26 -12.92
CA ALA A 264 -18.09 5.95 -12.87
C ALA A 264 -18.08 5.38 -11.45
N ALA A 265 -18.31 4.07 -11.35
CA ALA A 265 -18.19 3.29 -10.12
C ALA A 265 -17.23 2.13 -10.37
N ALA A 266 -16.36 1.84 -9.39
CA ALA A 266 -15.35 0.81 -9.55
C ALA A 266 -15.03 0.06 -8.27
N LYS A 267 -14.40 -1.10 -8.49
CA LYS A 267 -13.53 -1.76 -7.51
C LYS A 267 -12.11 -1.24 -7.76
N GLU A 268 -11.52 -0.66 -6.74
CA GLU A 268 -10.12 -0.26 -6.71
C GLU A 268 -9.39 -1.01 -5.59
N ILE A 269 -8.20 -1.51 -5.90
CA ILE A 269 -7.27 -2.12 -4.95
C ILE A 269 -5.92 -1.42 -5.10
N PHE A 270 -5.15 -1.37 -4.03
CA PHE A 270 -3.72 -1.05 -4.06
C PHE A 270 -2.97 -2.23 -3.45
N ASP A 271 -1.84 -2.61 -4.04
CA ASP A 271 -0.90 -3.60 -3.50
C ASP A 271 0.49 -2.97 -3.50
N ASP A 272 0.91 -2.55 -2.32
CA ASP A 272 2.12 -1.79 -2.09
C ASP A 272 3.18 -2.69 -1.44
N GLU A 273 4.42 -2.60 -1.92
CA GLU A 273 5.57 -3.20 -1.25
C GLU A 273 6.61 -2.11 -0.95
N ILE A 274 6.83 -1.86 0.34
CA ILE A 274 7.73 -0.83 0.84
C ILE A 274 8.96 -1.52 1.44
N LYS A 275 10.11 -1.27 0.85
CA LYS A 275 11.41 -1.73 1.36
C LYS A 275 11.93 -0.72 2.37
N ILE A 276 12.19 -1.16 3.59
CA ILE A 276 12.55 -0.33 4.74
C ILE A 276 13.98 -0.69 5.16
N SER A 277 14.80 0.32 5.44
CA SER A 277 16.14 0.17 6.01
C SER A 277 16.08 -0.32 7.46
N LEU A 278 16.84 -1.37 7.80
CA LEU A 278 16.98 -1.81 9.20
C LEU A 278 17.91 -0.90 10.02
N THR A 279 18.75 -0.08 9.38
CA THR A 279 19.64 0.86 10.09
C THR A 279 18.88 2.01 10.72
N ASP A 280 18.00 2.62 9.92
CA ASP A 280 17.42 3.92 10.26
C ASP A 280 15.95 4.04 9.91
N GLY A 281 15.29 2.97 9.44
CA GLY A 281 13.86 2.93 9.15
C GLY A 281 13.39 3.81 7.99
N ARG A 282 14.30 4.31 7.14
CA ARG A 282 13.91 5.03 5.92
C ARG A 282 13.32 4.08 4.88
N ILE A 283 12.45 4.60 4.03
CA ILE A 283 12.06 3.91 2.80
C ILE A 283 13.32 3.85 1.93
N LEU A 284 13.69 2.65 1.47
CA LEU A 284 14.77 2.42 0.51
C LEU A 284 14.22 2.39 -0.91
N SER A 285 13.02 1.82 -1.09
CA SER A 285 12.24 1.84 -2.32
C SER A 285 10.80 1.48 -1.98
N ALA A 286 9.86 1.78 -2.88
CA ALA A 286 8.50 1.29 -2.81
C ALA A 286 7.97 0.97 -4.22
N SER A 287 7.08 0.00 -4.31
CA SER A 287 6.30 -0.26 -5.51
C SER A 287 4.82 -0.30 -5.16
N GLN A 288 3.99 -0.02 -6.16
CA GLN A 288 2.53 -0.12 -6.04
C GLN A 288 1.97 -0.71 -7.33
N THR A 289 1.01 -1.61 -7.20
CA THR A 289 0.09 -1.97 -8.28
C THR A 289 -1.32 -1.55 -7.88
N ASN A 290 -1.94 -0.70 -8.69
CA ASN A 290 -3.27 -0.15 -8.41
C ASN A 290 -4.22 -0.44 -9.59
N PRO A 291 -4.86 -1.63 -9.60
CA PRO A 291 -5.87 -1.96 -10.58
C PRO A 291 -7.24 -1.38 -10.20
N VAL A 292 -7.91 -0.81 -11.20
CA VAL A 292 -9.29 -0.33 -11.11
C VAL A 292 -10.12 -1.08 -12.16
N ILE A 293 -11.21 -1.70 -11.72
CA ILE A 293 -12.16 -2.39 -12.61
C ILE A 293 -13.52 -1.74 -12.41
N GLY A 294 -14.02 -1.12 -13.48
CA GLY A 294 -15.12 -0.18 -13.37
C GLY A 294 -16.17 -0.27 -14.47
N GLU A 295 -17.21 0.51 -14.25
CA GLU A 295 -18.23 0.86 -15.23
C GLU A 295 -18.40 2.38 -15.23
N GLN A 296 -18.47 2.97 -16.41
CA GLN A 296 -18.74 4.40 -16.58
C GLN A 296 -19.97 4.63 -17.46
N ARG A 297 -20.59 5.80 -17.29
CA ARG A 297 -21.68 6.30 -18.13
C ARG A 297 -21.47 7.77 -18.44
N LEU A 298 -21.79 8.16 -19.66
CA LEU A 298 -21.99 9.56 -20.01
C LEU A 298 -23.42 9.95 -19.62
N CYS A 299 -23.57 11.04 -18.87
CA CYS A 299 -24.83 11.55 -18.37
C CYS A 299 -25.05 13.00 -18.83
N ARG A 300 -26.32 13.38 -19.02
CA ARG A 300 -26.76 14.69 -19.54
C ARG A 300 -27.35 15.59 -18.44
N ASP A 301 -27.36 15.12 -17.20
CA ASP A 301 -27.84 15.83 -16.03
C ASP A 301 -26.92 15.62 -14.82
N ALA A 302 -26.89 16.61 -13.93
CA ALA A 302 -26.06 16.56 -12.72
C ALA A 302 -26.56 15.54 -11.67
N ALA A 303 -27.84 15.14 -11.74
CA ALA A 303 -28.40 14.12 -10.86
C ALA A 303 -28.08 12.69 -11.32
N LEU A 304 -27.41 12.53 -12.47
CA LEU A 304 -26.95 11.25 -13.02
C LEU A 304 -28.11 10.27 -13.28
N THR A 305 -29.24 10.81 -13.77
CA THR A 305 -30.47 10.07 -14.03
C THR A 305 -30.74 9.84 -15.52
N ASP A 306 -30.28 10.74 -16.40
CA ASP A 306 -30.28 10.63 -17.85
C ASP A 306 -28.87 10.27 -18.33
N CYS A 307 -28.58 8.97 -18.34
CA CYS A 307 -27.28 8.44 -18.70
C CYS A 307 -27.38 7.43 -19.86
N GLU A 308 -26.35 7.42 -20.69
CA GLU A 308 -26.16 6.44 -21.74
C GLU A 308 -25.90 5.03 -21.18
N LYS A 309 -25.79 4.05 -22.08
CA LYS A 309 -25.50 2.68 -21.68
C LYS A 309 -24.15 2.60 -20.99
N PRO A 310 -24.00 1.70 -20.01
CA PRO A 310 -22.73 1.52 -19.33
C PRO A 310 -21.64 0.96 -20.23
N GLU A 311 -20.44 1.50 -20.05
CA GLU A 311 -19.20 1.04 -20.65
C GLU A 311 -18.28 0.49 -19.55
N LYS A 312 -17.75 -0.71 -19.74
CA LYS A 312 -16.75 -1.28 -18.83
C LYS A 312 -15.38 -0.71 -19.13
N PHE A 313 -14.59 -0.49 -18.09
CA PHE A 313 -13.20 -0.08 -18.23
C PHE A 313 -12.30 -0.79 -17.22
N THR A 314 -11.02 -0.86 -17.55
CA THR A 314 -9.95 -1.19 -16.61
C THR A 314 -8.87 -0.13 -16.65
N ILE A 315 -8.29 0.15 -15.49
CA ILE A 315 -7.08 0.97 -15.33
C ILE A 315 -6.09 0.13 -14.53
N GLU A 316 -4.82 0.22 -14.88
CA GLU A 316 -3.74 -0.31 -14.07
C GLU A 316 -2.62 0.73 -13.98
N ARG A 317 -2.27 1.08 -12.73
CA ARG A 317 -1.12 1.93 -12.42
C ARG A 317 -0.05 1.06 -11.77
N SER A 318 1.14 1.04 -12.34
CA SER A 318 2.32 0.40 -11.76
C SER A 318 3.35 1.47 -11.42
N LEU A 319 3.66 1.61 -10.13
CA LEU A 319 4.57 2.62 -9.61
C LEU A 319 5.86 1.99 -9.11
N PHE A 320 6.97 2.72 -9.26
CA PHE A 320 8.24 2.39 -8.63
C PHE A 320 8.92 3.66 -8.12
N PHE A 321 9.03 3.77 -6.80
CA PHE A 321 9.75 4.83 -6.07
C PHE A 321 11.09 4.27 -5.60
N SER A 322 12.19 4.84 -6.07
CA SER A 322 13.53 4.31 -5.77
C SER A 322 14.56 5.42 -5.65
N PRO A 323 15.73 5.14 -5.07
CA PRO A 323 16.81 6.10 -5.04
C PRO A 323 17.15 6.51 -6.47
N ASP A 324 17.36 7.80 -6.68
CA ASP A 324 17.81 8.31 -7.96
C ASP A 324 19.31 8.11 -8.04
N ALA A 325 19.75 7.19 -8.87
CA ALA A 325 21.18 7.01 -9.15
C ALA A 325 21.61 8.17 -10.05
N ASP A 326 22.50 9.02 -9.53
CA ASP A 326 23.18 10.07 -10.30
C ASP A 326 23.92 9.49 -11.53
#